data_AF-A0A7K3W791-F1
#
_entry.id   AF-A0A7K3W791-F1
#
_cell.length_a   1.000
_cell.length_b   1.000
_cell.length_c   1.000
_cell.angle_alpha   90.00
_cell.angle_beta   90.00
_cell.angle_gamma   90.00
#
_symmetry.space_group_name_H-M   'P 1'
#
loop_
_entity.id
_entity.type
_entity.pdbx_description
1 polymer ?
#
loop_
_entity_poly.entity_id
_entity_poly.type
_entity_poly.pdbx_seq_one_letter_code
_entity_poly.pdbx_strand_id
1 'polypeptide(L)' 'MRRFTMALGLLVSAFAASAADMSRGADNFYKSDKVTQQKVTFKNQYQMNVVGNLYRPKEADKNARLPAIVVGHP' A
#
# COMPACT_ATOMS: atom_id res chain seq x y z
N MET A 1 -7.12 29.63 32.36
CA MET A 1 -7.54 29.50 30.94
C MET A 1 -6.65 28.56 30.11
N ARG A 2 -5.32 28.52 30.29
CA ARG A 2 -4.42 27.64 29.50
C ARG A 2 -4.65 26.12 29.67
N ARG A 3 -5.11 25.68 30.85
CA ARG A 3 -5.40 24.25 31.12
C ARG A 3 -6.65 23.75 30.36
N PHE A 4 -7.62 24.63 30.13
CA PHE A 4 -8.84 24.30 29.38
C PHE A 4 -8.57 24.25 27.87
N THR A 5 -7.71 25.11 27.33
CA THR A 5 -7.29 25.03 25.92
C THR A 5 -6.47 23.78 25.60
N MET A 6 -5.65 23.31 26.54
CA MET A 6 -4.87 22.07 26.36
C MET A 6 -5.78 20.83 26.36
N ALA A 7 -6.79 20.79 27.23
CA ALA A 7 -7.78 19.72 27.27
C ALA A 7 -8.64 19.67 25.99
N LEU A 8 -9.01 20.84 25.44
CA LEU A 8 -9.76 20.92 24.19
C LEU A 8 -8.93 20.43 22.98
N GLY A 9 -7.63 20.76 22.93
CA GLY A 9 -6.73 20.26 21.89
C GLY A 9 -6.55 18.74 21.91
N LEU A 10 -6.51 18.13 23.11
CA LEU A 10 -6.44 16.67 23.24
C LEU A 10 -7.72 15.99 22.74
N LEU A 11 -8.90 16.54 23.05
CA LEU A 11 -10.19 16.00 22.61
C LEU A 11 -10.38 16.04 21.09
N VAL A 12 -9.88 17.07 20.40
CA VAL A 12 -9.98 17.15 18.93
C VAL A 12 -9.13 16.07 18.24
N SER A 13 -7.99 15.69 18.82
CA SER A 13 -7.12 14.65 18.25
C SER A 13 -7.72 13.24 18.28
N ALA A 14 -8.65 12.97 19.20
CA ALA A 14 -9.30 11.67 19.32
C ALA A 14 -10.27 11.36 18.17
N PHE A 15 -10.79 12.39 17.48
CA PHE A 15 -11.71 12.22 16.34
C PHE A 15 -10.99 12.02 15.00
N ALA A 16 -9.66 12.10 14.96
CA ALA A 16 -8.89 11.91 13.73
C ALA A 16 -8.68 10.44 13.35
N ALA A 17 -9.04 9.49 14.22
CA ALA A 17 -8.91 8.06 13.96
C ALA A 17 -10.18 7.51 13.28
N SER A 18 -10.29 7.66 11.96
CA SER A 18 -11.29 6.92 11.18
C SER A 18 -10.85 5.46 11.01
N ALA A 19 -11.61 4.52 11.56
CA ALA A 19 -11.43 3.10 11.24
C ALA A 19 -11.81 2.85 9.77
N ALA A 20 -11.07 1.98 9.07
CA ALA A 20 -11.46 1.53 7.75
C ALA A 20 -12.81 0.80 7.82
N ASP A 21 -13.73 1.08 6.89
CA ASP A 21 -15.00 0.37 6.79
C ASP A 21 -14.74 -1.09 6.40
N MET A 22 -14.95 -1.99 7.36
CA MET A 22 -14.82 -3.44 7.21
C MET A 22 -16.19 -4.12 7.05
N SER A 23 -17.29 -3.36 6.92
CA SER A 23 -18.67 -3.89 6.85
C SER A 23 -18.91 -4.83 5.67
N ARG A 24 -18.06 -4.75 4.64
CA ARG A 24 -18.04 -5.61 3.46
C ARG A 24 -16.94 -6.68 3.49
N GLY A 25 -16.29 -6.86 4.64
CA GLY A 25 -15.10 -7.69 4.81
C GLY A 25 -13.81 -6.96 4.43
N ALA A 26 -12.66 -7.46 4.91
CA ALA A 26 -11.36 -7.06 4.38
C ALA A 26 -11.16 -7.74 3.03
N ASP A 27 -11.11 -6.97 1.94
CA ASP A 27 -10.74 -7.50 0.62
C ASP A 27 -9.22 -7.72 0.55
N ASN A 28 -8.71 -8.63 1.37
CA ASN A 28 -7.29 -9.00 1.45
C ASN A 28 -6.76 -9.62 0.15
N PHE A 29 -7.67 -9.93 -0.78
CA PHE A 29 -7.38 -10.55 -2.07
C PHE A 29 -7.92 -9.71 -3.23
N TYR A 30 -8.10 -8.40 -3.01
CA TYR A 30 -8.52 -7.48 -4.04
C TYR A 30 -7.63 -7.61 -5.28
N LYS A 31 -8.26 -7.79 -6.44
CA LYS A 31 -7.59 -7.81 -7.75
C LYS A 31 -8.11 -6.64 -8.57
N SER A 32 -7.24 -5.68 -8.83
CA SER A 32 -7.58 -4.56 -9.71
C SER A 32 -7.59 -5.00 -11.17
N ASP A 33 -8.62 -4.58 -11.91
CA ASP A 33 -8.72 -4.69 -13.36
C ASP A 33 -7.83 -3.68 -14.11
N LYS A 34 -7.26 -2.68 -13.42
CA LYS A 34 -6.41 -1.62 -14.02
C LYS A 34 -4.94 -2.00 -14.15
N VAL A 35 -4.51 -3.09 -13.51
CA VAL A 35 -3.12 -3.55 -13.52
C VAL A 35 -2.99 -4.96 -14.06
N THR A 36 -1.82 -5.28 -14.62
CA THR A 36 -1.41 -6.63 -14.97
C THR A 36 -0.48 -7.16 -13.88
N GLN A 37 -0.75 -8.38 -13.40
CA GLN A 37 0.15 -9.12 -12.53
C GLN A 37 1.05 -10.03 -13.37
N GLN A 38 2.35 -9.96 -13.16
CA GLN A 38 3.34 -10.84 -13.76
C GLN A 38 4.15 -11.54 -12.68
N LYS A 39 4.24 -12.88 -12.74
CA LYS A 39 5.19 -13.64 -11.94
C LYS A 39 6.60 -13.38 -12.46
N VAL A 40 7.48 -12.93 -11.58
CA VAL A 40 8.89 -12.66 -11.90
C VAL A 40 9.79 -13.49 -11.02
N THR A 41 10.95 -13.88 -11.57
CA THR A 41 12.02 -14.55 -10.84
C THR A 41 13.32 -13.83 -11.14
N PHE A 42 14.09 -13.49 -10.11
CA PHE A 42 15.38 -12.84 -10.25
C PHE A 42 16.38 -13.36 -9.21
N LYS A 43 17.67 -13.11 -9.45
CA LYS A 43 18.74 -13.43 -8.50
C LYS A 43 18.92 -12.28 -7.51
N ASN A 44 18.94 -12.58 -6.22
CA ASN A 44 19.42 -11.61 -5.23
C ASN A 44 20.95 -11.60 -5.16
N GLN A 45 21.52 -10.74 -4.30
CA GLN A 45 22.97 -10.61 -4.11
C GLN A 45 23.67 -11.92 -3.70
N TYR A 46 22.93 -12.87 -3.13
CA TYR A 46 23.43 -14.19 -2.71
C TYR A 46 23.22 -15.27 -3.77
N GLN A 47 22.89 -14.91 -5.02
CA GLN A 47 22.59 -15.85 -6.11
C GLN A 47 21.39 -16.77 -5.85
N MET A 48 20.55 -16.44 -4.87
CA MET A 48 19.31 -17.16 -4.62
C MET A 48 18.22 -16.71 -5.60
N ASN A 49 17.37 -17.65 -6.03
CA ASN A 49 16.19 -17.33 -6.81
C ASN A 49 15.13 -16.72 -5.89
N VAL A 50 14.80 -15.44 -6.10
CA VAL A 50 13.69 -14.77 -5.45
C VAL A 50 12.53 -14.71 -6.44
N VAL A 51 11.35 -15.09 -5.98
CA VAL A 51 10.10 -15.04 -6.76
C VAL A 51 9.25 -13.91 -6.22
N GLY A 52 8.62 -13.15 -7.11
CA GLY A 52 7.72 -12.07 -6.75
C GLY A 52 6.61 -11.87 -7.77
N ASN A 53 5.68 -10.98 -7.41
CA ASN A 53 4.65 -10.49 -8.31
C ASN A 53 4.96 -9.04 -8.68
N LEU A 54 5.09 -8.77 -9.98
CA LEU A 54 5.18 -7.43 -10.53
C LEU A 54 3.80 -6.98 -10.97
N TYR A 55 3.33 -5.84 -10.45
CA TYR A 55 2.11 -5.18 -10.90
C TYR A 55 2.44 -3.96 -11.75
N ARG A 56 1.83 -3.85 -12.93
CA ARG A 56 2.03 -2.71 -13.84
C ARG A 56 0.69 -2.18 -14.35
N PRO A 57 0.47 -0.86 -14.46
CA PRO A 57 -0.75 -0.34 -15.07
C PRO A 57 -0.90 -0.82 -16.52
N LYS A 58 -2.11 -1.24 -16.90
CA LYS A 58 -2.38 -1.77 -18.25
C LYS A 58 -2.22 -0.73 -19.34
N GLU A 59 -2.60 0.51 -19.04
CA GLU A 59 -2.67 1.62 -20.01
C GLU A 59 -1.37 2.46 -20.04
N ALA A 60 -0.37 2.10 -19.23
CA ALA A 60 0.91 2.80 -19.28
C ALA A 60 1.70 2.44 -20.54
N ASP A 61 2.33 3.45 -21.15
CA ASP A 61 3.31 3.24 -22.22
C ASP A 61 4.39 2.26 -21.77
N LYS A 62 4.71 1.29 -22.62
CA LYS A 62 5.72 0.25 -22.36
C LYS A 62 7.11 0.83 -22.12
N ASN A 63 7.41 2.01 -22.66
CA ASN A 63 8.70 2.68 -22.55
C ASN A 63 8.69 3.81 -21.50
N ALA A 64 7.56 4.06 -20.84
CA ALA A 64 7.48 5.08 -19.80
C ALA A 64 8.32 4.68 -18.58
N ARG A 65 9.05 5.66 -18.05
CA ARG A 65 9.69 5.55 -16.73
C ARG A 65 8.66 5.83 -15.66
N LEU A 66 8.14 4.78 -15.06
CA LEU A 66 7.19 4.88 -13.94
C LEU A 66 7.92 4.82 -12.60
N PRO A 67 7.44 5.55 -11.57
CA PRO A 67 7.90 5.31 -10.20
C PRO A 67 7.59 3.87 -9.79
N ALA A 68 8.47 3.28 -8.99
CA ALA A 68 8.36 1.91 -8.53
C ALA A 68 8.39 1.84 -7.01
N ILE A 69 7.64 0.90 -6.44
CA ILE A 69 7.61 0.60 -5.01
C ILE A 69 7.96 -0.87 -4.85
N VAL A 70 8.87 -1.16 -3.92
CA VAL A 70 9.20 -2.53 -3.52
C VAL A 70 8.52 -2.80 -2.19
N VAL A 71 7.70 -3.85 -2.15
CA VAL A 71 6.97 -4.27 -0.94
C VAL A 71 7.55 -5.60 -0.48
N GLY A 72 8.07 -5.63 0.74
CA GLY A 72 8.46 -6.87 1.43
C GLY A 72 7.25 -7.45 2.16
N HIS A 73 7.02 -8.75 2.03
CA HIS A 73 6.05 -9.43 2.90
C HIS A 73 6.66 -9.64 4.30
N PRO A 74 5.85 -9.65 5.37
CA PRO A 74 6.27 -10.11 6.68
C PRO A 74 6.76 -11.56 6.70
#